data_AF-A0A7K9YG85-F1
#
_entry.id   AF-A0A7K9YG85-F1
#
_cell.length_a   1.000
_cell.length_b   1.000
_cell.length_c   1.000
_cell.angle_alpha   90.00
_cell.angle_beta   90.00
_cell.angle_gamma   90.00
#
_symmetry.space_group_name_H-M   'P 1'
#
loop_
_entity.id
_entity.type
_entity.pdbx_description
1 polymer ?
#
loop_
_entity_poly.entity_id
_entity_poly.type
_entity_poly.pdbx_seq_one_letter_code
_entity_poly.pdbx_strand_id
1 'polypeptide(L)' 'MGILLLLLVLLAVSQAASGSDTITCRKIRGKCSFLLCPFFKRSVGTCYNGLAKCCRPFW' A
#
# COMPACT_ATOMS: atom_id res chain seq x y z
N MET A 1 -19.68 9.38 15.62
CA MET A 1 -18.26 9.69 15.92
C MET A 1 -17.26 8.62 15.47
N GLY A 2 -17.68 7.37 15.18
CA GLY A 2 -16.74 6.29 14.79
C GLY A 2 -16.15 6.38 13.36
N ILE A 3 -16.88 6.96 12.40
CA ILE A 3 -16.42 7.08 10.99
C ILE A 3 -15.16 7.97 10.88
N LEU A 4 -15.12 9.06 11.65
CA LEU A 4 -13.99 9.99 11.66
C LEU A 4 -12.72 9.34 12.22
N LEU A 5 -12.87 8.53 13.27
CA LEU A 5 -11.79 7.73 13.85
C LEU A 5 -11.27 6.69 12.87
N LEU A 6 -12.15 6.00 12.13
CA LEU A 6 -11.73 5.07 11.08
C LEU A 6 -10.91 5.79 9.99
N LEU A 7 -11.38 6.94 9.52
CA LEU A 7 -10.68 7.75 8.51
C LEU A 7 -9.30 8.21 9.02
N LEU A 8 -9.21 8.64 10.27
CA LEU A 8 -7.94 9.03 10.90
C LEU A 8 -6.97 7.86 11.01
N VAL A 9 -7.45 6.66 11.34
CA VAL A 9 -6.62 5.43 11.38
C VAL A 9 -6.13 5.06 9.98
N LEU A 10 -7.01 5.12 8.97
CA LEU A 10 -6.64 4.88 7.56
C LEU A 10 -5.62 5.92 7.05
N LEU A 11 -5.77 7.19 7.42
CA LEU A 11 -4.79 8.24 7.09
C LEU A 11 -3.47 8.03 7.86
N ALA A 12 -3.52 7.67 9.14
CA ALA A 12 -2.33 7.41 9.95
C ALA A 12 -1.56 6.19 9.44
N VAL A 13 -2.24 5.10 9.07
CA VAL A 13 -1.61 3.94 8.41
C VAL A 13 -1.00 4.33 7.06
N SER A 14 -1.60 5.30 6.35
CA SER A 14 -1.07 5.80 5.08
C SER A 14 0.15 6.71 5.27
N GLN A 15 0.26 7.40 6.41
CA GLN A 15 1.35 8.35 6.71
C GLN A 15 2.51 7.73 7.48
N ALA A 16 2.26 6.75 8.36
CA ALA A 16 3.30 5.96 9.04
C ALA A 16 4.07 5.02 8.08
N ALA A 17 3.59 4.92 6.84
CA ALA A 17 4.11 4.09 5.78
C ALA A 17 5.08 4.80 4.83
N SER A 18 5.60 5.96 5.21
CA SER A 18 6.49 6.79 4.39
C SER A 18 7.89 6.20 4.18
N GLY A 19 7.98 4.89 3.93
CA GLY A 19 9.09 4.32 3.19
C GLY A 19 9.04 4.78 1.73
N SER A 20 10.20 5.09 1.15
CA SER A 20 10.37 5.48 -0.26
C SER A 20 9.69 4.48 -1.22
N ASP A 21 9.67 3.21 -0.82
CA ASP A 21 9.04 2.09 -1.50
C ASP A 21 7.50 2.18 -1.55
N THR A 22 6.84 2.64 -0.47
CA THR A 22 5.38 2.88 -0.47
C THR A 22 4.98 4.01 -1.40
N ILE A 23 5.74 5.12 -1.38
CA ILE A 23 5.47 6.28 -2.23
C ILE A 23 5.65 5.88 -3.70
N THR A 24 6.72 5.16 -4.01
CA THR A 24 6.98 4.63 -5.35
C THR A 24 5.86 3.70 -5.81
N CYS A 25 5.39 2.80 -4.94
CA CYS A 25 4.27 1.92 -5.23
C CYS A 25 2.98 2.68 -5.55
N ARG A 26 2.68 3.74 -4.78
CA ARG A 26 1.50 4.57 -5.00
C ARG A 26 1.59 5.36 -6.31
N LYS A 27 2.78 5.85 -6.64
CA LYS A 27 3.06 6.61 -7.88
C LYS A 27 2.77 5.79 -9.14
N ILE A 28 3.03 4.49 -9.10
CA ILE A 28 2.71 3.55 -10.19
C ILE A 28 1.29 2.98 -10.12
N ARG A 29 0.38 3.60 -9.35
CA ARG A 29 -0.99 3.12 -9.08
C ARG A 29 -1.05 1.69 -8.52
N GLY A 30 0.02 1.25 -7.85
CA GLY A 30 0.05 0.00 -7.12
C GLY A 30 -0.71 0.08 -5.79
N LYS A 31 -1.09 -1.08 -5.26
CA LYS A 31 -1.62 -1.23 -3.91
C LYS A 31 -0.68 -2.11 -3.11
N CYS A 32 -0.40 -1.71 -1.87
CA CYS A 32 0.42 -2.49 -0.96
C CYS A 32 -0.43 -3.63 -0.35
N SER A 33 0.12 -4.84 -0.32
CA SER A 33 -0.49 -6.03 0.30
C SER A 33 0.53 -6.71 1.19
N PHE A 34 0.21 -6.92 2.46
CA PHE A 34 1.07 -7.66 3.40
C PHE A 34 1.11 -9.17 3.11
N LEU A 35 0.14 -9.67 2.34
CA LEU A 35 0.03 -11.08 1.94
C LEU A 35 0.60 -11.26 0.52
N LEU A 36 -0.15 -11.96 -0.33
CA LEU A 36 0.12 -12.10 -1.75
C LEU A 36 -0.64 -11.04 -2.55
N CYS A 37 -0.16 -10.77 -3.76
CA CYS A 37 -0.91 -9.96 -4.70
C CYS A 37 -2.12 -10.76 -5.21
N PRO A 38 -3.32 -10.16 -5.27
CA PRO A 38 -4.52 -10.84 -5.78
C PRO A 38 -4.36 -11.21 -7.27
N PHE A 39 -5.17 -12.15 -7.75
CA PHE A 39 -5.01 -12.95 -8.98
C PHE A 39 -4.78 -12.18 -10.32
N PHE A 40 -4.99 -10.86 -10.35
CA PHE A 40 -4.75 -10.00 -11.54
C PHE A 40 -3.74 -8.88 -11.28
N LYS A 41 -2.91 -9.00 -10.24
CA LYS A 41 -1.89 -8.02 -9.88
C LYS A 41 -0.53 -8.68 -9.76
N ARG A 42 0.49 -8.01 -10.29
CA ARG A 42 1.88 -8.44 -10.18
C ARG A 42 2.57 -7.72 -9.03
N SER A 43 3.44 -8.43 -8.31
CA SER A 43 4.38 -7.79 -7.40
C SER A 43 5.47 -7.10 -8.21
N VAL A 44 5.61 -5.78 -8.03
CA VAL A 44 6.57 -4.93 -8.76
C VAL A 44 7.58 -4.26 -7.83
N GLY A 45 7.53 -4.60 -6.54
CA GLY A 45 8.39 -4.04 -5.50
C GLY A 45 7.81 -4.32 -4.12
N THR A 46 8.26 -3.55 -3.12
CA THR A 46 7.82 -3.62 -1.73
C THR A 46 7.08 -2.36 -1.30
N CYS A 47 6.45 -2.40 -0.12
CA CYS A 47 5.91 -1.25 0.59
C CYS A 47 6.20 -1.37 2.08
N TYR A 48 5.98 -0.27 2.80
CA TYR A 48 6.18 -0.16 4.25
C TYR A 48 7.60 -0.58 4.65
N ASN A 49 8.62 -0.09 3.93
CA ASN A 49 10.02 -0.39 4.16
C ASN A 49 10.34 -1.90 4.02
N GLY A 50 9.75 -2.56 3.03
CA GLY A 50 9.95 -3.99 2.78
C GLY A 50 8.95 -4.94 3.45
N LEU A 51 8.09 -4.45 4.36
CA LEU A 51 7.17 -5.30 5.13
C LEU A 51 5.99 -5.83 4.30
N ALA A 52 5.68 -5.21 3.17
CA ALA A 52 4.61 -5.65 2.28
C ALA A 52 5.06 -5.69 0.82
N LYS A 53 4.27 -6.33 -0.04
CA LYS A 53 4.48 -6.34 -1.48
C LYS A 53 3.67 -5.24 -2.15
N CYS A 54 4.32 -4.51 -3.06
CA CYS A 54 3.65 -3.58 -3.95
C CYS A 54 3.01 -4.36 -5.12
N CYS A 55 1.68 -4.38 -5.17
CA CYS A 55 0.89 -5.09 -6.16
C CYS A 55 0.30 -4.12 -7.18
N ARG A 56 0.76 -4.20 -8.43
CA ARG A 56 0.26 -3.37 -9.54
C ARG A 56 -0.61 -4.21 -10.48
N PRO A 57 -1.78 -3.71 -10.92
CA PRO A 57 -2.52 -4.35 -12.01
C PRO A 57 -1.67 -4.43 -13.29
N PHE A 58 -1.92 -5.44 -14.12
CA PHE A 58 -1.15 -5.71 -15.34
C PHE A 58 -1.32 -4.67 -16.47
N TRP A 59 -2.10 -3.60 -16.25
CA TRP A 59 -2.51 -2.61 -17.24
C TRP A 59 -1.73 -1.29 -17.11
#